data_AF-A0A368FBI9-F1
#
_entry.id   AF-A0A368FBI9-F1
#
_cell.length_a   1.000
_cell.length_b   1.000
_cell.length_c   1.000
_cell.angle_alpha   90.00
_cell.angle_beta   90.00
_cell.angle_gamma   90.00
#
_symmetry.space_group_name_H-M   'P 1'
#
loop_
_entity.id
_entity.type
_entity.pdbx_description
1 polymer ?
#
loop_
_entity_poly.entity_id
_entity_poly.type
_entity_poly.pdbx_seq_one_letter_code
_entity_poly.pdbx_strand_id
1 'polypeptide(L)'
;MSELVASLAVKPDISKPRWDQSTFEGRAKHFFTTTNPLNLLLSDEVLEKSRKIVVDYRKGIYAKDLTVDQLWRAKQIYDSAYHPDTGEKMFILGRMSAQVPCNMTITGGMLTFYKKTAHVVFFQWINQTFNAVVNYTNRSGPNPITKERLFASYVCATGGAMATALGANFYLARLKNVPRIIAALVPFLAVAASNAINIPMMRSNEFVVGIPVEDEKGTVLGSSLNVPYYAIPQVTVSRLEPEMQDRIKTLKIPPTVVYYNKGL
;
A
#
# COMPACT_ATOMS: atom_id res chain seq x y z
N MET A 1 -11.57 22.29 -24.02
CA MET A 1 -12.56 21.20 -24.20
C MET A 1 -11.76 19.92 -24.40
N SER A 2 -12.04 18.87 -23.63
CA SER A 2 -11.39 17.57 -23.83
C SER A 2 -11.77 17.02 -25.20
N GLU A 3 -10.80 16.46 -25.91
CA GLU A 3 -11.02 15.79 -27.19
C GLU A 3 -11.90 14.53 -27.01
N LEU A 4 -12.61 14.15 -28.08
CA LEU A 4 -13.39 12.93 -28.12
C LEU A 4 -12.47 11.74 -28.37
N VAL A 5 -12.72 10.63 -27.69
CA VAL A 5 -11.93 9.41 -27.88
C VAL A 5 -12.11 8.86 -29.30
N ALA A 6 -13.28 9.06 -29.91
CA ALA A 6 -13.58 8.65 -31.27
C ALA A 6 -12.83 9.46 -32.34
N SER A 7 -12.42 10.71 -32.05
CA SER A 7 -11.71 11.56 -33.01
C SER A 7 -10.19 11.35 -33.01
N LEU A 8 -9.66 10.58 -32.05
CA LEU A 8 -8.23 10.33 -31.93
C LEU A 8 -7.76 9.22 -32.87
N ALA A 9 -6.69 9.49 -33.63
CA ALA A 9 -6.01 8.48 -34.44
C ALA A 9 -5.34 7.40 -33.56
N VAL A 10 -4.75 7.82 -32.43
CA VAL A 10 -4.17 6.92 -31.42
C VAL A 10 -5.01 6.98 -30.16
N LYS A 11 -5.62 5.86 -29.80
CA LYS A 11 -6.53 5.78 -28.65
C LYS A 11 -5.74 5.69 -27.34
N PRO A 12 -6.22 6.31 -26.23
CA PRO A 12 -5.57 6.21 -24.93
C PRO A 12 -5.44 4.77 -24.43
N ASP A 13 -4.22 4.33 -24.11
CA ASP A 13 -3.98 3.02 -23.52
C ASP A 13 -4.29 3.03 -22.01
N ILE A 14 -5.48 2.56 -21.64
CA ILE A 14 -5.92 2.48 -20.24
C ILE A 14 -5.39 1.24 -19.50
N SER A 15 -4.58 0.40 -20.14
CA SER A 15 -3.84 -0.67 -19.44
C SER A 15 -2.66 -0.10 -18.66
N LYS A 16 -2.17 1.06 -19.05
CA LYS A 16 -1.04 1.76 -18.41
C LYS A 16 -1.53 2.88 -17.49
N PRO A 17 -0.69 3.31 -16.53
CA PRO A 17 -0.95 4.50 -15.73
C PRO A 17 -1.10 5.74 -16.61
N ARG A 18 -2.01 6.66 -16.23
CA ARG A 18 -2.26 7.92 -16.96
C ARG A 18 -1.01 8.79 -17.10
N TRP A 19 -0.20 8.82 -16.04
CA TRP A 19 1.00 9.65 -15.94
C TRP A 19 2.24 8.78 -15.99
N ASP A 20 3.32 9.33 -16.53
CA ASP A 20 4.60 8.63 -16.64
C ASP A 20 5.16 8.28 -15.26
N GLN A 21 5.30 6.98 -15.01
CA GLN A 21 5.82 6.45 -13.74
C GLN A 21 7.34 6.53 -13.62
N SER A 22 8.06 6.90 -14.69
CA SER A 22 9.50 7.19 -14.62
C SER A 22 9.79 8.43 -13.77
N THR A 23 8.88 9.41 -13.81
CA THR A 23 8.99 10.68 -13.07
C THR A 23 8.40 10.59 -11.66
N PHE A 24 8.99 11.31 -10.71
CA PHE A 24 8.41 11.45 -9.37
C PHE A 24 7.01 12.06 -9.41
N GLU A 25 6.83 13.14 -10.17
CA GLU A 25 5.55 13.84 -10.29
C GLU A 25 4.45 12.93 -10.82
N GLY A 26 4.73 12.10 -11.84
CA GLY A 26 3.76 11.16 -12.38
C GLY A 26 3.39 10.05 -11.38
N ARG A 27 4.35 9.55 -10.60
CA ARG A 27 4.07 8.60 -9.49
C ARG A 27 3.23 9.26 -8.39
N ALA A 28 3.54 10.50 -8.02
CA ALA A 28 2.79 11.25 -7.03
C ALA A 28 1.33 11.49 -7.47
N LYS A 29 1.11 11.96 -8.71
CA LYS A 29 -0.23 12.14 -9.29
C LYS A 29 -1.02 10.83 -9.30
N HIS A 30 -0.38 9.73 -9.69
CA HIS A 30 -0.99 8.41 -9.67
C HIS A 30 -1.41 8.02 -8.24
N PHE A 31 -0.49 8.14 -7.28
CA PHE A 31 -0.73 7.81 -5.88
C PHE A 31 -1.89 8.63 -5.28
N PHE A 32 -1.84 9.96 -5.37
CA PHE A 32 -2.88 10.84 -4.81
C PHE A 32 -4.26 10.60 -5.40
N THR A 33 -4.32 10.18 -6.67
CA THR A 33 -5.60 9.90 -7.33
C THR A 33 -6.22 8.61 -6.81
N THR A 34 -5.40 7.56 -6.65
CA THR A 34 -5.85 6.25 -6.16
C THR A 34 -6.20 6.30 -4.66
N THR A 35 -5.44 7.06 -3.87
CA THR A 35 -5.63 7.19 -2.41
C THR A 35 -6.58 8.33 -2.02
N ASN A 36 -7.20 9.02 -2.98
CA ASN A 36 -8.10 10.13 -2.69
C ASN A 36 -9.29 9.68 -1.83
N PRO A 37 -9.43 10.18 -0.59
CA PRO A 37 -10.50 9.76 0.32
C PRO A 37 -11.90 10.14 -0.17
N LEU A 38 -12.03 11.13 -1.06
CA LEU A 38 -13.31 11.50 -1.67
C LEU A 38 -13.89 10.36 -2.52
N ASN A 39 -13.06 9.42 -2.99
CA ASN A 39 -13.53 8.24 -3.71
C ASN A 39 -14.40 7.31 -2.83
N LEU A 40 -14.34 7.42 -1.50
CA LEU A 40 -15.21 6.69 -0.58
C LEU A 40 -16.65 7.18 -0.59
N LEU A 41 -16.87 8.44 -0.98
CA LEU A 41 -18.19 9.08 -1.02
C LEU A 41 -18.94 8.82 -2.33
N LEU A 42 -18.31 8.11 -3.28
CA LEU A 42 -18.92 7.78 -4.56
C LEU A 42 -20.01 6.72 -4.38
N SER A 43 -21.18 6.97 -4.98
CA SER A 43 -22.29 6.02 -4.97
C SER A 43 -22.01 4.79 -5.83
N ASP A 44 -22.71 3.71 -5.51
CA ASP A 44 -22.61 2.44 -6.24
C ASP A 44 -22.97 2.59 -7.73
N GLU A 45 -23.92 3.48 -8.05
CA GLU A 45 -24.28 3.80 -9.43
C GLU A 45 -23.11 4.42 -10.21
N VAL A 46 -22.38 5.36 -9.61
CA VAL A 46 -21.21 6.00 -10.22
C VAL A 46 -20.07 5.00 -10.42
N LEU A 47 -19.86 4.11 -9.44
CA LEU A 47 -18.87 3.03 -9.53
C LEU A 47 -19.20 2.09 -10.69
N GLU A 48 -20.46 1.66 -10.80
CA GLU A 48 -20.87 0.71 -11.84
C GLU A 48 -20.87 1.34 -13.24
N LYS A 49 -21.29 2.60 -13.37
CA LYS A 49 -21.16 3.37 -14.60
C LYS A 49 -19.69 3.47 -15.04
N SER A 50 -18.79 3.75 -14.11
CA SER A 50 -17.35 3.85 -14.38
C SER A 50 -16.76 2.50 -14.79
N ARG A 51 -17.15 1.42 -14.10
CA ARG A 51 -16.80 0.05 -14.47
C ARG A 51 -17.25 -0.29 -15.88
N LYS A 52 -18.50 0.01 -16.24
CA LYS A 52 -19.03 -0.25 -17.57
C LYS A 52 -18.21 0.45 -18.65
N ILE A 53 -17.92 1.75 -18.48
CA ILE A 53 -17.08 2.52 -19.41
C ILE A 53 -15.72 1.85 -19.60
N VAL A 54 -15.04 1.47 -18.52
CA VAL A 54 -13.71 0.85 -18.57
C VAL A 54 -13.73 -0.52 -19.24
N VAL A 55 -14.69 -1.38 -18.86
CA VAL A 55 -14.81 -2.74 -19.40
C VAL A 55 -15.20 -2.70 -20.87
N ASP A 56 -16.15 -1.86 -21.27
CA ASP A 56 -16.56 -1.70 -22.67
C ASP A 56 -15.40 -1.14 -23.49
N TYR A 57 -14.66 -0.14 -22.97
CA TYR A 57 -13.51 0.44 -23.65
C TYR A 57 -12.39 -0.59 -23.89
N ARG A 58 -12.11 -1.47 -22.92
CA ARG A 58 -11.14 -2.58 -23.08
C ARG A 58 -11.54 -3.55 -24.20
N LYS A 59 -12.85 -3.66 -24.50
CA LYS A 59 -13.38 -4.45 -25.63
C LYS A 59 -13.43 -3.67 -26.95
N GLY A 60 -12.98 -2.42 -26.96
CA GLY A 60 -13.06 -1.52 -28.12
C GLY A 60 -14.44 -0.88 -28.31
N ILE A 61 -15.35 -0.99 -27.34
CA ILE A 61 -16.71 -0.45 -27.38
C ILE A 61 -16.75 0.84 -26.56
N TYR A 62 -17.09 1.97 -27.18
CA TYR A 62 -17.24 3.25 -26.49
C TYR A 62 -18.20 4.18 -27.23
N ALA A 63 -18.82 5.09 -26.48
CA ALA A 63 -19.74 6.08 -27.03
C ALA A 63 -18.99 7.12 -27.88
N LYS A 64 -19.63 7.62 -28.94
CA LYS A 64 -19.02 8.61 -29.85
C LYS A 64 -18.74 9.95 -29.18
N ASP A 65 -19.51 10.28 -28.16
CA ASP A 65 -19.41 11.48 -27.34
C ASP A 65 -18.52 11.30 -26.09
N LEU A 66 -17.91 10.13 -25.90
CA LEU A 66 -16.98 9.91 -24.79
C LEU A 66 -15.72 10.75 -24.98
N THR A 67 -15.49 11.66 -24.04
CA THR A 67 -14.26 12.47 -23.98
C THR A 67 -13.11 11.73 -23.32
N VAL A 68 -11.87 12.11 -23.66
CA VAL A 68 -10.65 11.56 -23.06
C VAL A 68 -10.63 11.75 -21.53
N ASP A 69 -11.02 12.93 -21.04
CA ASP A 69 -11.07 13.18 -19.60
C ASP A 69 -12.13 12.33 -18.89
N GLN A 70 -13.29 12.10 -19.49
CA GLN A 70 -14.30 11.18 -18.94
C GLN A 70 -13.80 9.74 -18.88
N LEU A 71 -13.08 9.29 -19.92
CA LEU A 71 -12.47 7.96 -19.94
C LEU A 71 -11.46 7.80 -18.79
N TRP A 72 -10.55 8.77 -18.63
CA TRP A 72 -9.57 8.74 -17.54
C TRP A 72 -10.23 8.87 -16.17
N ARG A 73 -11.27 9.69 -16.02
CA ARG A 73 -12.02 9.80 -14.76
C ARG A 73 -12.71 8.49 -14.41
N ALA A 74 -13.36 7.85 -15.37
CA ALA A 74 -13.98 6.53 -15.18
C ALA A 74 -12.93 5.48 -14.79
N LYS A 75 -11.77 5.49 -15.45
CA LYS A 75 -10.63 4.63 -15.08
C LYS A 75 -10.18 4.86 -13.65
N GLN A 76 -9.97 6.10 -13.24
CA GLN A 76 -9.53 6.44 -11.87
C GLN A 76 -10.54 5.95 -10.82
N ILE A 77 -11.83 6.14 -11.08
CA ILE A 77 -12.90 5.66 -10.19
C ILE A 77 -12.88 4.13 -10.13
N TYR A 78 -12.77 3.47 -11.28
CA TYR A 78 -12.68 2.02 -11.37
C TYR A 78 -11.48 1.47 -10.60
N ASP A 79 -10.28 1.99 -10.87
CA ASP A 79 -9.03 1.56 -10.21
C ASP A 79 -9.08 1.80 -8.68
N SER A 80 -9.86 2.77 -8.21
CA SER A 80 -10.02 3.03 -6.76
C SER A 80 -10.93 2.04 -6.02
N ALA A 81 -11.80 1.32 -6.73
CA ALA A 81 -12.90 0.56 -6.13
C ALA A 81 -12.98 -0.91 -6.57
N TYR A 82 -12.29 -1.30 -7.66
CA TYR A 82 -12.31 -2.66 -8.19
C TYR A 82 -10.93 -3.29 -8.17
N HIS A 83 -10.88 -4.59 -7.90
CA HIS A 83 -9.63 -5.35 -7.83
C HIS A 83 -9.02 -5.49 -9.24
N PRO A 84 -7.70 -5.28 -9.41
CA PRO A 84 -7.07 -5.30 -10.74
C PRO A 84 -7.18 -6.65 -11.44
N ASP A 85 -6.99 -7.75 -10.70
CA ASP A 85 -6.98 -9.11 -11.28
C ASP A 85 -8.39 -9.70 -11.46
N THR A 86 -9.25 -9.65 -10.44
CA THR A 86 -10.59 -10.25 -10.49
C THR A 86 -11.66 -9.34 -11.09
N GLY A 87 -11.43 -8.02 -11.10
CA GLY A 87 -12.43 -7.03 -11.50
C GLY A 87 -13.62 -6.90 -10.54
N GLU A 88 -13.56 -7.55 -9.38
CA GLU A 88 -14.60 -7.51 -8.35
C GLU A 88 -14.53 -6.22 -7.54
N LYS A 89 -15.68 -5.77 -7.05
CA LYS A 89 -15.76 -4.58 -6.19
C LYS A 89 -15.13 -4.87 -4.83
N MET A 90 -14.14 -4.05 -4.47
CA MET A 90 -13.43 -4.15 -3.20
C MET A 90 -14.31 -3.68 -2.03
N PHE A 91 -14.14 -4.34 -0.89
CA PHE A 91 -14.70 -3.90 0.39
C PHE A 91 -14.26 -2.48 0.69
N ILE A 92 -15.19 -1.61 1.09
CA ILE A 92 -14.96 -0.16 1.17
C ILE A 92 -13.77 0.22 2.07
N LEU A 93 -13.63 -0.42 3.23
CA LEU A 93 -12.51 -0.15 4.15
C LEU A 93 -11.19 -0.77 3.69
N GLY A 94 -11.23 -1.72 2.75
CA GLY A 94 -10.03 -2.30 2.14
C GLY A 94 -9.49 -1.47 0.97
N ARG A 95 -10.23 -0.46 0.50
CA ARG A 95 -9.78 0.41 -0.60
C ARG A 95 -8.62 1.28 -0.16
N MET A 96 -7.69 1.56 -1.07
CA MET A 96 -6.58 2.47 -0.81
C MET A 96 -7.04 3.87 -0.37
N SER A 97 -8.20 4.33 -0.86
CA SER A 97 -8.82 5.59 -0.43
C SER A 97 -9.28 5.62 1.04
N ALA A 98 -9.49 4.46 1.67
CA ALA A 98 -9.84 4.34 3.09
C ALA A 98 -8.63 4.41 4.02
N GLN A 99 -7.41 4.17 3.52
CA GLN A 99 -6.21 4.07 4.36
C GLN A 99 -5.95 5.30 5.21
N VAL A 100 -5.88 6.47 4.58
CA VAL A 100 -5.61 7.74 5.29
C VAL A 100 -6.69 8.03 6.35
N PRO A 101 -8.00 8.11 6.01
CA PRO A 101 -9.01 8.46 7.01
C PRO A 101 -9.13 7.42 8.14
N CYS A 102 -9.05 6.12 7.82
CA CYS A 102 -9.12 5.07 8.84
C CYS A 102 -7.87 5.08 9.74
N ASN A 103 -6.66 5.12 9.17
CA ASN A 103 -5.43 5.18 9.98
C ASN A 103 -5.35 6.44 10.83
N MET A 104 -5.79 7.60 10.32
CA MET A 104 -5.87 8.82 11.12
C MET A 104 -6.84 8.67 12.30
N THR A 105 -8.01 8.09 12.07
CA THR A 105 -9.01 7.86 13.13
C THR A 105 -8.50 6.88 14.19
N ILE A 106 -7.93 5.76 13.76
CA ILE A 106 -7.37 4.72 14.64
C ILE A 106 -6.19 5.29 15.43
N THR A 107 -5.28 6.01 14.79
CA THR A 107 -4.13 6.66 15.44
C THR A 107 -4.59 7.73 16.44
N GLY A 108 -5.55 8.57 16.06
CA GLY A 108 -6.16 9.55 16.96
C GLY A 108 -6.78 8.87 18.19
N GLY A 109 -7.44 7.73 18.00
CA GLY A 109 -7.97 6.91 19.08
C GLY A 109 -6.88 6.35 19.99
N MET A 110 -5.82 5.78 19.42
CA MET A 110 -4.65 5.29 20.17
C MET A 110 -4.01 6.39 21.02
N LEU A 111 -3.84 7.60 20.46
CA LEU A 111 -3.24 8.75 21.15
C LEU A 111 -4.17 9.39 22.19
N THR A 112 -5.48 9.32 21.99
CA THR A 112 -6.48 9.89 22.92
C THR A 112 -6.70 8.95 24.10
N PHE A 113 -6.78 7.65 23.84
CA PHE A 113 -7.24 6.64 24.81
C PHE A 113 -6.12 5.74 25.35
N TYR A 114 -4.84 6.16 25.27
CA TYR A 114 -3.68 5.36 25.68
C TYR A 114 -3.61 4.97 27.18
N LYS A 115 -4.39 5.63 28.05
CA LYS A 115 -4.25 5.45 29.52
C LYS A 115 -4.84 4.14 30.04
N LYS A 116 -5.99 3.70 29.51
CA LYS A 116 -6.67 2.50 29.99
C LYS A 116 -6.28 1.30 29.15
N THR A 117 -5.87 0.22 29.81
CA THR A 117 -5.47 -1.04 29.16
C THR A 117 -6.50 -1.56 28.17
N ALA A 118 -7.79 -1.55 28.54
CA ALA A 118 -8.87 -2.01 27.66
C ALA A 118 -8.93 -1.22 26.35
N HIS A 119 -8.74 0.11 26.41
CA HIS A 119 -8.74 0.95 25.21
C HIS A 119 -7.50 0.69 24.36
N VAL A 120 -6.32 0.52 24.99
CA VAL A 120 -5.09 0.17 24.28
C VAL A 120 -5.26 -1.13 23.52
N VAL A 121 -5.80 -2.18 24.17
CA VAL A 121 -6.09 -3.46 23.51
C VAL A 121 -7.06 -3.28 22.35
N PHE A 122 -8.17 -2.55 22.57
CA PHE A 122 -9.17 -2.30 21.54
C PHE A 122 -8.60 -1.61 20.30
N PHE A 123 -7.87 -0.50 20.48
CA PHE A 123 -7.31 0.24 19.34
C PHE A 123 -6.16 -0.50 18.65
N GLN A 124 -5.34 -1.25 19.39
CA GLN A 124 -4.31 -2.10 18.78
C GLN A 124 -4.93 -3.22 17.95
N TRP A 125 -5.98 -3.84 18.48
CA TRP A 125 -6.73 -4.87 17.76
C TRP A 125 -7.39 -4.32 16.49
N ILE A 126 -8.06 -3.17 16.58
CA ILE A 126 -8.65 -2.50 15.40
C ILE A 126 -7.57 -2.14 14.37
N ASN A 127 -6.42 -1.61 14.80
CA ASN A 127 -5.31 -1.26 13.91
C ASN A 127 -4.83 -2.47 13.11
N GLN A 128 -4.62 -3.61 13.76
CA GLN A 128 -4.19 -4.83 13.06
C GLN A 128 -5.28 -5.45 12.21
N THR A 129 -6.53 -5.36 12.65
CA THR A 129 -7.69 -5.79 11.85
C THR A 129 -7.79 -4.98 10.56
N PHE A 130 -7.61 -3.66 10.64
CA PHE A 130 -7.62 -2.79 9.48
C PHE A 130 -6.47 -3.12 8.51
N ASN A 131 -5.25 -3.27 9.01
CA ASN A 131 -4.10 -3.67 8.20
C ASN A 131 -4.32 -5.04 7.52
N ALA A 132 -4.89 -6.01 8.23
CA ALA A 132 -5.22 -7.32 7.66
C ALA A 132 -6.27 -7.22 6.53
N VAL A 133 -7.30 -6.39 6.70
CA VAL A 133 -8.31 -6.13 5.66
C VAL A 133 -7.69 -5.48 4.43
N VAL A 134 -6.87 -4.45 4.62
CA VAL A 134 -6.16 -3.78 3.51
C VAL A 134 -5.27 -4.77 2.78
N ASN A 135 -4.49 -5.58 3.50
CA ASN A 135 -3.62 -6.60 2.91
C ASN A 135 -4.42 -7.69 2.19
N TYR A 136 -5.58 -8.10 2.72
CA TYR A 136 -6.49 -9.01 2.04
C TYR A 136 -6.96 -8.39 0.73
N THR A 137 -7.54 -7.19 0.78
CA THR A 137 -8.23 -6.57 -0.35
C THR A 137 -7.28 -6.19 -1.49
N ASN A 138 -6.02 -5.84 -1.20
CA ASN A 138 -5.06 -5.36 -2.20
C ASN A 138 -4.05 -6.43 -2.65
N ARG A 139 -4.22 -7.69 -2.25
CA ARG A 139 -3.37 -8.80 -2.71
C ARG A 139 -3.53 -8.96 -4.24
N SER A 140 -2.47 -8.80 -5.00
CA SER A 140 -2.54 -8.90 -6.46
C SER A 140 -1.27 -9.52 -7.03
N GLY A 141 -1.36 -10.00 -8.27
CA GLY A 141 -0.22 -10.58 -8.99
C GLY A 141 -0.18 -12.11 -9.02
N PRO A 142 0.85 -12.69 -9.66
CA PRO A 142 0.88 -14.10 -10.08
C PRO A 142 0.98 -15.10 -8.92
N ASN A 143 1.50 -14.66 -7.76
CA ASN A 143 1.67 -15.49 -6.57
C ASN A 143 0.99 -14.82 -5.36
N PRO A 144 -0.35 -14.80 -5.31
CA PRO A 144 -1.07 -14.11 -4.26
C PRO A 144 -0.82 -14.76 -2.90
N ILE A 145 -0.79 -13.93 -1.85
CA ILE A 145 -0.55 -14.39 -0.48
C ILE A 145 -1.70 -15.29 -0.04
N THR A 146 -1.37 -16.46 0.51
CA THR A 146 -2.36 -17.43 0.99
C THR A 146 -3.13 -16.87 2.18
N LYS A 147 -4.41 -17.27 2.31
CA LYS A 147 -5.28 -16.79 3.40
C LYS A 147 -4.74 -17.22 4.77
N GLU A 148 -4.15 -18.40 4.83
CA GLU A 148 -3.52 -18.98 6.01
C GLU A 148 -2.35 -18.11 6.50
N ARG A 149 -1.51 -17.65 5.56
CA ARG A 149 -0.39 -16.76 5.89
C ARG A 149 -0.86 -15.38 6.29
N LEU A 150 -1.88 -14.84 5.63
CA LEU A 150 -2.46 -13.56 6.02
C LEU A 150 -3.03 -13.64 7.45
N PHE A 151 -3.75 -14.72 7.76
CA PHE A 151 -4.29 -14.97 9.09
C PHE A 151 -3.17 -15.14 10.13
N ALA A 152 -2.14 -15.92 9.82
CA ALA A 152 -0.98 -16.09 10.68
C ALA A 152 -0.27 -14.75 10.94
N SER A 153 -0.04 -13.95 9.89
CA SER A 153 0.53 -12.61 10.00
C SER A 153 -0.31 -11.72 10.91
N TYR A 154 -1.63 -11.72 10.74
CA TYR A 154 -2.56 -10.97 11.58
C TYR A 154 -2.48 -11.39 13.05
N VAL A 155 -2.50 -12.69 13.36
CA VAL A 155 -2.40 -13.19 14.74
C VAL A 155 -1.06 -12.80 15.36
N CYS A 156 0.05 -13.01 14.66
CA CYS A 156 1.39 -12.67 15.14
C CYS A 156 1.56 -11.15 15.32
N ALA A 157 1.12 -10.34 14.35
CA ALA A 157 1.20 -8.89 14.38
C ALA A 157 0.34 -8.30 15.50
N THR A 158 -0.86 -8.86 15.74
CA THR A 158 -1.75 -8.46 16.85
C THR A 158 -1.16 -8.86 18.19
N GLY A 159 -0.67 -10.10 18.33
CA GLY A 159 0.01 -10.55 19.54
C GLY A 159 1.23 -9.70 19.88
N GLY A 160 2.09 -9.42 18.89
CA GLY A 160 3.26 -8.56 19.05
C GLY A 160 2.91 -7.12 19.42
N ALA A 161 1.91 -6.53 18.77
CA ALA A 161 1.41 -5.19 19.11
C ALA A 161 0.90 -5.14 20.56
N MET A 162 0.05 -6.08 20.96
CA MET A 162 -0.52 -6.13 22.31
C MET A 162 0.56 -6.39 23.36
N ALA A 163 1.45 -7.36 23.15
CA ALA A 163 2.55 -7.65 24.07
C ALA A 163 3.44 -6.41 24.28
N THR A 164 3.79 -5.71 23.20
CA THR A 164 4.60 -4.49 23.26
C THR A 164 3.87 -3.37 24.00
N ALA A 165 2.60 -3.11 23.68
CA ALA A 165 1.83 -2.04 24.29
C ALA A 165 1.60 -2.29 25.79
N LEU A 166 1.21 -3.51 26.16
CA LEU A 166 0.95 -3.90 27.54
C LEU A 166 2.24 -3.95 28.37
N GLY A 167 3.30 -4.51 27.80
CA GLY A 167 4.62 -4.57 28.43
C GLY A 167 5.19 -3.17 28.69
N ALA A 168 5.11 -2.27 27.71
CA ALA A 168 5.55 -0.89 27.85
C ALA A 168 4.73 -0.15 28.92
N ASN A 169 3.40 -0.27 28.92
CA ASN A 169 2.55 0.34 29.95
C ASN A 169 2.86 -0.20 31.36
N PHE A 170 3.06 -1.52 31.49
CA PHE A 170 3.43 -2.16 32.75
C PHE A 170 4.80 -1.70 33.28
N TYR A 171 5.76 -1.46 32.38
CA TYR A 171 7.05 -0.90 32.73
C TYR A 171 6.96 0.57 33.14
N LEU A 172 6.28 1.40 32.33
CA LEU A 172 6.09 2.82 32.62
C LEU A 172 5.34 3.07 33.94
N ALA A 173 4.39 2.20 34.30
CA ALA A 173 3.67 2.29 35.58
C ALA A 173 4.58 2.12 36.82
N ARG A 174 5.78 1.53 36.67
CA ARG A 174 6.77 1.41 37.76
C ARG A 174 7.72 2.59 37.88
N LEU A 175 7.82 3.41 36.84
CA LEU A 175 8.68 4.58 36.85
C LEU A 175 7.96 5.75 37.53
N LYS A 176 8.67 6.46 38.40
CA LYS A 176 8.17 7.71 39.00
C LYS A 176 8.36 8.86 37.99
N ASN A 177 7.39 9.77 37.93
CA ASN A 177 7.45 11.00 37.14
C ASN A 177 7.62 10.82 35.61
N VAL A 178 6.97 9.81 35.01
CA VAL A 178 6.99 9.64 33.54
C VAL A 178 6.28 10.83 32.87
N PRO A 179 6.94 11.57 31.95
CA PRO A 179 6.30 12.61 31.16
C PRO A 179 5.14 12.04 30.33
N ARG A 180 4.04 12.79 30.25
CA ARG A 180 2.83 12.40 29.51
C ARG A 180 3.10 12.03 28.05
N ILE A 181 4.08 12.69 27.43
CA ILE A 181 4.50 12.44 26.04
C ILE A 181 5.05 11.02 25.88
N ILE A 182 5.86 10.52 26.82
CA ILE A 182 6.46 9.18 26.73
C ILE A 182 5.36 8.10 26.78
N ALA A 183 4.40 8.24 27.68
CA ALA A 183 3.27 7.32 27.75
C ALA A 183 2.37 7.38 26.50
N ALA A 184 2.22 8.56 25.88
CA ALA A 184 1.49 8.72 24.63
C ALA A 184 2.20 8.10 23.41
N LEU A 185 3.51 7.78 23.49
CA LEU A 185 4.28 7.12 22.44
C LEU A 185 4.23 5.58 22.50
N VAL A 186 3.65 5.00 23.54
CA VAL A 186 3.50 3.53 23.65
C VAL A 186 2.79 2.92 22.43
N PRO A 187 1.69 3.51 21.90
CA PRO A 187 1.07 2.99 20.68
C PRO A 187 2.01 2.97 19.47
N PHE A 188 2.90 3.96 19.34
CA PHE A 188 3.88 4.00 18.26
C PHE A 188 4.87 2.83 18.35
N LEU A 189 5.38 2.54 19.55
CA LEU A 189 6.25 1.38 19.78
C LEU A 189 5.56 0.06 19.40
N ALA A 190 4.29 -0.09 19.77
CA ALA A 190 3.51 -1.28 19.45
C ALA A 190 3.27 -1.43 17.94
N VAL A 191 2.95 -0.34 17.23
CA VAL A 191 2.81 -0.34 15.76
C VAL A 191 4.14 -0.66 15.09
N ALA A 192 5.25 -0.11 15.57
CA ALA A 192 6.59 -0.41 15.05
C ALA A 192 6.95 -1.89 15.21
N ALA A 193 6.73 -2.46 16.41
CA ALA A 193 6.95 -3.88 16.67
C ALA A 193 6.07 -4.77 15.79
N SER A 194 4.81 -4.38 15.60
CA SER A 194 3.88 -5.09 14.73
C SER A 194 4.30 -5.07 13.28
N ASN A 195 4.74 -3.92 12.76
CA ASN A 195 5.27 -3.80 11.38
C ASN A 195 6.55 -4.63 11.20
N ALA A 196 7.40 -4.70 12.22
CA ALA A 196 8.59 -5.54 12.21
C ALA A 196 8.26 -7.05 12.14
N ILE A 197 7.05 -7.46 12.54
CA ILE A 197 6.55 -8.83 12.40
C ILE A 197 5.81 -9.01 11.06
N ASN A 198 4.91 -8.09 10.73
CA ASN A 198 4.01 -8.20 9.58
C ASN A 198 4.78 -8.17 8.26
N ILE A 199 5.76 -7.28 8.08
CA ILE A 199 6.49 -7.16 6.82
C ILE A 199 7.23 -8.45 6.45
N PRO A 200 8.06 -9.06 7.32
CA PRO A 200 8.69 -10.34 7.03
C PRO A 200 7.66 -11.45 6.77
N MET A 201 6.58 -11.50 7.56
CA MET A 201 5.53 -12.50 7.37
C MET A 201 4.84 -12.38 6.01
N MET A 202 4.53 -11.17 5.57
CA MET A 202 3.92 -10.92 4.25
C MET A 202 4.89 -11.22 3.10
N ARG A 203 6.17 -10.88 3.27
CA ARG A 203 7.22 -11.10 2.25
C ARG A 203 7.88 -12.48 2.30
N SER A 204 7.53 -13.30 3.29
CA SER A 204 8.12 -14.63 3.45
C SER A 204 7.83 -15.59 2.29
N ASN A 205 6.96 -15.22 1.33
CA ASN A 205 6.69 -16.02 0.13
C ASN A 205 7.85 -15.94 -0.85
N GLU A 206 8.53 -14.80 -0.89
CA GLU A 206 9.71 -14.59 -1.72
C GLU A 206 10.82 -15.58 -1.34
N PHE A 207 10.94 -15.96 -0.07
CA PHE A 207 11.92 -16.95 0.39
C PHE A 207 11.54 -18.41 0.13
N VAL A 208 10.26 -18.71 -0.16
CA VAL A 208 9.78 -20.07 -0.41
C VAL A 208 9.66 -20.35 -1.91
N VAL A 209 9.13 -19.38 -2.67
CA VAL A 209 8.89 -19.49 -4.11
C VAL A 209 10.05 -18.91 -4.93
N GLY A 210 10.82 -17.99 -4.34
CA GLY A 210 11.86 -17.25 -5.03
C GLY A 210 11.34 -16.00 -5.73
N ILE A 211 12.26 -15.10 -6.05
CA ILE A 211 11.97 -13.90 -6.87
C ILE A 211 12.25 -14.26 -8.34
N PRO A 212 11.33 -13.96 -9.28
CA PRO A 212 11.55 -14.16 -10.70
C PRO A 212 12.72 -13.30 -11.19
N VAL A 213 13.64 -13.91 -11.91
CA VAL A 213 14.80 -13.27 -12.55
C VAL A 213 14.46 -13.06 -14.01
N GLU A 214 14.58 -11.81 -14.46
CA GLU A 214 14.29 -11.39 -15.83
C GLU A 214 15.58 -11.08 -16.58
N ASP A 215 15.60 -11.34 -17.89
CA ASP A 215 16.65 -10.88 -18.79
C ASP A 215 16.49 -9.38 -19.14
N GLU A 216 17.44 -8.83 -19.89
CA GLU A 216 17.41 -7.42 -20.36
C GLU A 216 16.16 -7.09 -21.21
N LYS A 217 15.48 -8.11 -21.74
CA LYS A 217 14.28 -7.98 -22.58
C LYS A 217 12.98 -8.14 -21.77
N GLY A 218 13.08 -8.34 -20.45
CA GLY A 218 11.94 -8.56 -19.55
C GLY A 218 11.38 -9.98 -19.58
N THR A 219 12.12 -10.94 -20.13
CA THR A 219 11.71 -12.35 -20.17
C THR A 219 12.10 -13.03 -18.87
N VAL A 220 11.15 -13.65 -18.18
CA VAL A 220 11.42 -14.40 -16.94
C VAL A 220 12.21 -15.67 -17.26
N LEU A 221 13.44 -15.75 -16.77
CA LEU A 221 14.36 -16.88 -16.94
C LEU A 221 14.12 -18.00 -15.90
N GLY A 222 13.55 -17.66 -14.74
CA GLY A 222 13.27 -18.59 -13.65
C GLY A 222 13.17 -17.85 -12.30
N SER A 223 12.91 -18.58 -11.21
CA SER A 223 12.84 -18.02 -9.85
C SER A 223 14.07 -18.37 -9.02
N SER A 224 14.61 -17.39 -8.30
CA SER A 224 15.77 -17.58 -7.41
C SER A 224 15.40 -17.45 -5.94
N LEU A 225 15.79 -18.45 -5.15
CA LEU A 225 15.63 -18.46 -3.68
C LEU A 225 16.73 -17.65 -2.97
N ASN A 226 17.84 -17.33 -3.66
CA ASN A 226 18.92 -16.55 -3.08
C ASN A 226 18.70 -15.04 -3.21
N VAL A 227 18.05 -14.59 -4.30
CA VAL A 227 17.77 -13.16 -4.55
C VAL A 227 17.00 -12.47 -3.41
N PRO A 228 15.98 -13.07 -2.77
CA PRO A 228 15.27 -12.46 -1.63
C PRO A 228 16.19 -11.98 -0.50
N TYR A 229 17.25 -12.71 -0.18
CA TYR A 229 18.19 -12.37 0.89
C TYR A 229 18.97 -11.06 0.62
N TYR A 230 19.09 -10.66 -0.64
CA TYR A 230 19.72 -9.41 -1.05
C TYR A 230 18.67 -8.34 -1.38
N ALA A 231 17.66 -8.69 -2.18
CA ALA A 231 16.70 -7.75 -2.74
C ALA A 231 15.69 -7.19 -1.73
N ILE A 232 15.39 -7.92 -0.65
CA ILE A 232 14.47 -7.46 0.39
C ILE A 232 15.12 -6.41 1.30
N PRO A 233 16.33 -6.64 1.86
CA PRO A 233 16.97 -5.67 2.74
C PRO A 233 17.67 -4.51 2.00
N GLN A 234 17.88 -4.62 0.68
CA GLN A 234 18.69 -3.67 -0.09
C GLN A 234 17.91 -2.96 -1.19
N VAL A 235 18.36 -1.75 -1.55
CA VAL A 235 17.91 -1.02 -2.73
C VAL A 235 19.12 -0.41 -3.46
N THR A 236 19.10 -0.45 -4.79
CA THR A 236 20.09 0.25 -5.61
C THR A 236 19.91 1.75 -5.48
N VAL A 237 21.01 2.50 -5.40
CA VAL A 237 20.97 3.97 -5.26
C VAL A 237 20.21 4.65 -6.39
N SER A 238 20.25 4.12 -7.61
CA SER A 238 19.49 4.62 -8.76
C SER A 238 17.97 4.62 -8.57
N ARG A 239 17.45 3.84 -7.60
CA ARG A 239 16.02 3.80 -7.25
C ARG A 239 15.65 4.74 -6.09
N LEU A 240 16.61 5.44 -5.50
CA LEU A 240 16.36 6.47 -4.48
C LEU A 240 15.92 7.78 -5.13
N GLU A 241 15.39 8.69 -4.32
CA GLU A 241 15.08 10.05 -4.77
C GLU A 241 16.34 10.80 -5.24
N PRO A 242 16.26 11.65 -6.27
CA PRO A 242 17.42 12.35 -6.84
C PRO A 242 18.28 13.07 -5.78
N GLU A 243 17.64 13.70 -4.80
CA GLU A 243 18.34 14.37 -3.69
C GLU A 243 19.20 13.41 -2.86
N MET A 244 18.67 12.22 -2.57
CA MET A 244 19.41 11.18 -1.85
C MET A 244 20.53 10.60 -2.73
N GLN A 245 20.30 10.46 -4.03
CA GLN A 245 21.36 10.06 -4.97
C GLN A 245 22.50 11.06 -4.96
N ASP A 246 22.19 12.35 -5.03
CA ASP A 246 23.20 13.41 -5.05
C ASP A 246 23.97 13.50 -3.74
N ARG A 247 23.29 13.33 -2.59
CA ARG A 247 23.96 13.20 -1.28
C ARG A 247 24.84 11.95 -1.17
N ILE A 248 24.49 10.86 -1.83
CA ILE A 248 25.31 9.64 -1.84
C ILE A 248 26.52 9.81 -2.75
N LYS A 249 26.37 10.47 -3.90
CA LYS A 249 27.48 10.78 -4.82
C LYS A 249 28.55 11.67 -4.21
N THR A 250 28.22 12.49 -3.21
CA THR A 250 29.20 13.33 -2.50
C THR A 250 30.00 12.58 -1.43
N LEU A 251 29.67 11.31 -1.15
CA LEU A 251 30.45 10.48 -0.22
C LEU A 251 31.81 10.13 -0.84
N LYS A 252 32.84 10.03 0.03
CA LYS A 252 34.22 9.71 -0.36
C LYS A 252 34.33 8.37 -1.11
N ILE A 253 33.46 7.42 -0.79
CA ILE A 253 33.30 6.13 -1.47
C ILE A 253 31.79 5.93 -1.65
N PRO A 254 31.21 6.34 -2.79
CA PRO A 254 29.76 6.31 -2.97
C PRO A 254 29.30 4.86 -3.13
N PRO A 255 28.44 4.33 -2.22
CA PRO A 255 27.87 3.01 -2.38
C PRO A 255 26.95 2.94 -3.61
N THR A 256 26.90 1.79 -4.26
CA THR A 256 25.96 1.51 -5.36
C THR A 256 24.64 0.90 -4.86
N VAL A 257 24.67 0.33 -3.65
CA VAL A 257 23.55 -0.32 -2.98
C VAL A 257 23.50 0.16 -1.52
N VAL A 258 22.31 0.50 -1.04
CA VAL A 258 22.08 0.85 0.37
C VAL A 258 21.07 -0.09 0.99
N TYR A 259 21.20 -0.33 2.29
CA TYR A 259 20.16 -1.00 3.05
C TYR A 259 18.97 -0.06 3.17
N TYR A 260 17.84 -0.50 2.65
CA TYR A 260 16.59 0.24 2.70
C TYR A 260 15.51 -0.75 3.02
N ASN A 261 14.97 -0.67 4.22
CA ASN A 261 13.72 -1.33 4.50
C ASN A 261 12.66 -0.60 3.67
N LYS A 262 12.21 -1.21 2.57
CA LYS A 262 10.97 -0.83 1.88
C LYS A 262 9.81 -1.08 2.85
N GLY A 263 9.71 -0.25 3.87
CA GLY A 263 8.58 -0.12 4.74
C GLY A 263 7.70 0.98 4.17
N LEU A 264 6.56 0.54 3.63
CA LEU A 264 5.47 1.32 3.03
C LEU A 264 5.72 1.78 1.59
#